data_AF-A0A257NA72-F1
#
_entry.id   AF-A0A257NA72-F1
#
_cell.length_a   1.000
_cell.length_b   1.000
_cell.length_c   1.000
_cell.angle_alpha   90.00
_cell.angle_beta   90.00
_cell.angle_gamma   90.00
#
_symmetry.space_group_name_H-M   'P 1'
#
loop_
_entity.id
_entity.type
_entity.pdbx_description
1 polymer ?
#
loop_
_entity_poly.entity_id
_entity_poly.type
_entity_poly.pdbx_seq_one_letter_code
_entity_poly.pdbx_strand_id
1 'polypeptide(L)'
;MIAQSWFKDWGFWAVFVAGFSPIPYKVFTIAAGAMNMVFLPFVLASAIGRGGRFFLVAMLLAAGGAKLESKLHEYMDRLGWATVALVVIGAGIYKLFMQQA
;
A
#
# COMPACT_ATOMS: atom_id res chain seq x y z
N MET A 1 -13.47 10.37 -18.39
CA MET A 1 -13.44 9.48 -17.21
C MET A 1 -12.49 10.08 -16.17
N ILE A 2 -13.02 10.66 -15.08
CA ILE A 2 -12.23 11.36 -14.04
C ILE A 2 -11.17 10.44 -13.40
N ALA A 3 -11.48 9.15 -13.25
CA ALA A 3 -10.54 8.16 -12.73
C ALA A 3 -9.28 8.02 -13.61
N GLN A 4 -9.41 8.05 -14.93
CA GLN A 4 -8.26 7.93 -15.84
C GLN A 4 -7.36 9.16 -15.79
N SER A 5 -7.91 10.38 -15.68
CA SER A 5 -7.09 11.58 -15.56
C SER A 5 -6.33 11.61 -14.23
N TRP A 6 -7.00 11.26 -13.13
CA TRP A 6 -6.35 11.12 -11.82
C TRP A 6 -5.25 10.05 -11.83
N PHE A 7 -5.50 8.91 -12.47
CA PHE A 7 -4.52 7.83 -12.54
C PHE A 7 -3.34 8.17 -13.47
N LYS A 8 -3.55 9.02 -14.47
CA LYS A 8 -2.46 9.55 -15.31
C LYS A 8 -1.47 10.38 -14.49
N ASP A 9 -1.97 11.18 -13.56
CA ASP A 9 -1.15 12.09 -12.74
C ASP A 9 -0.58 11.37 -11.50
N TRP A 10 -1.37 10.50 -10.86
CA TRP A 10 -1.04 9.89 -9.57
C TRP A 10 -0.77 8.39 -9.61
N GLY A 11 -0.91 7.72 -10.76
CA GLY A 11 -0.83 6.26 -10.88
C GLY A 11 0.49 5.68 -10.37
N PHE A 12 1.61 6.36 -10.60
CA PHE A 12 2.92 5.99 -10.05
C PHE A 12 2.89 5.94 -8.53
N TRP A 13 2.45 7.03 -7.89
CA TRP A 13 2.38 7.13 -6.43
C TRP A 13 1.37 6.16 -5.83
N ALA A 14 0.23 5.96 -6.49
CA ALA A 14 -0.78 5.00 -6.08
C ALA A 14 -0.22 3.57 -6.02
N VAL A 15 0.48 3.13 -7.08
CA VAL A 15 1.10 1.80 -7.13
C VAL A 15 2.26 1.67 -6.13
N PHE A 16 3.08 2.72 -5.98
CA PHE A 16 4.20 2.74 -5.05
C PHE A 16 3.74 2.62 -3.59
N VAL A 17 2.81 3.48 -3.16
CA VAL A 17 2.27 3.48 -1.79
C VAL A 17 1.48 2.19 -1.53
N ALA A 18 0.70 1.70 -2.49
CA ALA A 18 0.06 0.40 -2.38
C ALA A 18 1.08 -0.75 -2.27
N GLY A 19 2.23 -0.62 -2.93
CA GLY A 19 3.33 -1.59 -2.88
C GLY A 19 3.98 -1.70 -1.50
N PHE A 20 4.14 -0.57 -0.81
CA PHE A 20 4.79 -0.51 0.50
C PHE A 20 3.82 -0.73 1.68
N SER A 21 2.57 -0.29 1.53
CA SER A 21 1.55 -0.37 2.57
C SER A 21 1.03 -1.81 2.80
N PRO A 22 0.41 -2.07 3.96
CA PRO A 22 -0.25 -3.35 4.25
C PRO A 22 -1.61 -3.51 3.52
N ILE A 23 -1.96 -2.61 2.60
CA ILE A 23 -3.17 -2.62 1.79
C ILE A 23 -3.01 -3.67 0.65
N PRO A 24 -4.10 -4.30 0.16
CA PRO A 24 -4.04 -5.28 -0.94
C PRO A 24 -3.52 -4.69 -2.27
N TYR A 25 -2.21 -4.74 -2.47
CA TYR A 25 -1.54 -4.26 -3.69
C TYR A 25 -2.02 -4.86 -5.00
N LYS A 26 -2.46 -6.12 -4.99
CA LYS A 26 -2.95 -6.79 -6.20
C LYS A 26 -4.14 -6.04 -6.82
N VAL A 27 -4.97 -5.38 -6.01
CA VAL A 27 -6.09 -4.56 -6.51
C VAL A 27 -5.56 -3.37 -7.31
N PHE A 28 -4.53 -2.69 -6.82
CA PHE A 28 -3.92 -1.55 -7.50
C PHE A 28 -3.16 -1.95 -8.76
N THR A 29 -2.52 -3.12 -8.78
CA THR A 29 -1.87 -3.61 -10.02
C THR A 29 -2.87 -3.99 -11.09
N ILE A 30 -4.00 -4.61 -10.72
CA ILE A 30 -5.09 -4.91 -11.67
C ILE A 30 -5.67 -3.60 -12.21
N ALA A 31 -5.92 -2.61 -11.33
CA ALA A 31 -6.38 -1.29 -11.73
C ALA A 31 -5.40 -0.58 -12.67
N ALA A 32 -4.09 -0.66 -12.41
CA ALA A 32 -3.06 -0.10 -13.28
C ALA A 32 -3.08 -0.71 -14.68
N GLY A 33 -3.25 -2.04 -14.78
CA GLY A 33 -3.41 -2.74 -16.06
C GLY A 33 -4.70 -2.35 -16.78
N ALA A 34 -5.83 -2.30 -16.05
CA ALA A 34 -7.12 -1.89 -16.60
C ALA A 34 -7.10 -0.44 -17.12
N MET A 35 -6.28 0.43 -16.53
CA MET A 35 -6.11 1.83 -16.94
C MET A 35 -4.97 2.04 -17.96
N ASN A 36 -4.37 0.97 -18.50
CA ASN A 36 -3.26 1.03 -19.46
C ASN A 36 -2.09 1.93 -18.99
N MET A 37 -1.69 1.77 -17.73
CA MET A 37 -0.54 2.50 -17.18
C MET A 37 0.73 2.17 -17.97
N VAL A 38 1.58 3.19 -18.17
CA VAL A 38 2.88 3.02 -18.82
C VAL A 38 3.72 1.99 -18.05
N PHE A 39 4.25 1.00 -18.78
CA PHE A 39 4.92 -0.16 -18.20
C PHE A 39 6.11 0.20 -17.33
N LEU A 40 6.96 1.13 -17.77
CA LEU A 40 8.21 1.44 -17.06
C LEU A 40 7.98 2.10 -15.68
N PRO A 41 7.14 3.16 -15.54
CA PRO A 41 6.76 3.68 -14.23
C PRO A 41 6.08 2.65 -13.33
N PHE A 42 5.24 1.78 -13.91
CA PHE A 42 4.59 0.70 -13.17
C PHE A 42 5.60 -0.29 -12.56
N VAL A 43 6.57 -0.75 -13.36
CA VAL A 43 7.61 -1.68 -12.90
C VAL A 43 8.48 -1.03 -11.84
N LEU A 44 8.89 0.23 -12.02
CA LEU A 44 9.70 0.94 -11.02
C LEU A 44 8.95 1.14 -9.70
N ALA A 45 7.71 1.63 -9.75
CA ALA A 45 6.88 1.79 -8.56
C ALA A 45 6.67 0.45 -7.83
N SER A 46 6.43 -0.62 -8.60
CA SER A 46 6.21 -1.97 -8.08
C SER A 46 7.47 -2.57 -7.47
N ALA A 47 8.60 -2.51 -8.17
CA ALA A 47 9.86 -3.07 -7.72
C ALA A 47 10.35 -2.38 -6.44
N ILE A 48 10.30 -1.04 -6.40
CA ILE A 48 10.74 -0.29 -5.22
C ILE A 48 9.74 -0.46 -4.07
N GLY A 49 8.43 -0.36 -4.33
CA GLY A 49 7.41 -0.51 -3.29
C GLY A 49 7.37 -1.92 -2.69
N ARG A 50 7.23 -2.95 -3.53
CA ARG A 50 7.13 -4.34 -3.07
C ARG A 50 8.49 -4.90 -2.65
N GLY A 51 9.53 -4.68 -3.44
CA GLY A 51 10.88 -5.06 -3.08
C GLY A 51 11.29 -4.38 -1.77
N GLY A 52 11.12 -3.07 -1.67
CA GLY A 52 11.43 -2.30 -0.46
C GLY A 52 10.78 -2.88 0.80
N ARG A 53 9.48 -3.20 0.77
CA ARG A 53 8.78 -3.82 1.91
C ARG A 53 9.43 -5.15 2.35
N PHE A 54 9.65 -6.08 1.41
CA PHE A 54 10.14 -7.41 1.76
C PHE A 54 11.62 -7.40 2.13
N PHE A 55 12.44 -6.66 1.38
CA PHE A 55 13.87 -6.53 1.67
C PHE A 55 14.11 -5.78 2.97
N LEU A 56 13.33 -4.75 3.33
CA LEU A 56 13.45 -4.11 4.64
C LEU A 56 13.23 -5.10 5.77
N VAL A 57 12.12 -5.85 5.72
CA VAL A 57 11.80 -6.86 6.74
C VAL A 57 12.90 -7.92 6.80
N ALA A 58 13.33 -8.45 5.65
CA ALA A 58 14.37 -9.47 5.58
C ALA A 58 15.73 -8.96 6.09
N MET A 59 16.16 -7.75 5.73
CA MET A 59 17.41 -7.15 6.20
C MET A 59 17.37 -6.88 7.70
N LEU A 60 16.24 -6.39 8.22
CA LEU A 60 16.06 -6.19 9.66
C LEU A 60 16.18 -7.53 10.41
N LEU A 61 15.49 -8.58 9.95
CA LEU A 61 15.58 -9.91 10.55
C LEU A 61 16.99 -10.50 10.47
N ALA A 62 17.66 -10.35 9.32
CA ALA A 62 19.04 -10.81 9.13
C ALA A 62 20.02 -10.12 10.08
N ALA A 63 19.82 -8.84 10.39
CA ALA A 63 20.65 -8.09 11.33
C ALA A 63 20.29 -8.34 12.81
N GLY A 64 19.01 -8.57 13.13
CA GLY A 64 18.50 -8.59 14.51
C GLY A 64 18.33 -9.97 15.16
N GLY A 65 18.44 -11.06 14.40
CA GLY A 65 18.32 -12.43 14.90
C GLY A 65 16.96 -12.76 15.55
N ALA A 66 16.90 -13.88 16.29
CA ALA A 66 15.65 -14.46 16.83
C ALA A 66 14.88 -13.53 17.79
N LYS A 67 15.57 -12.62 18.49
CA LYS A 67 14.92 -11.66 19.39
C LYS A 67 14.11 -10.61 18.62
N LEU A 68 14.61 -10.15 17.47
CA LEU A 68 13.92 -9.17 16.65
C LEU A 68 12.72 -9.78 15.92
N GLU A 69 12.79 -11.06 15.54
CA GLU A 69 11.70 -11.76 14.87
C GLU A 69 10.38 -11.70 15.67
N SER A 70 10.43 -12.08 16.95
CA SER A 70 9.25 -12.04 17.83
C SER A 70 8.64 -10.63 17.95
N LYS A 71 9.49 -9.61 18.05
CA LYS A 71 9.06 -8.21 18.14
C LYS A 71 8.49 -7.73 16.81
N LEU A 72 9.10 -8.10 15.70
CA LEU A 72 8.68 -7.66 14.38
C LEU A 72 7.28 -8.19 14.03
N HIS A 73 6.99 -9.46 14.36
CA HIS A 73 5.64 -10.01 14.20
C HIS A 73 4.59 -9.24 15.01
N GLU A 74 4.89 -8.91 16.27
CA GLU A 74 3.99 -8.14 17.13
C GLU A 74 3.73 -6.72 16.58
N TYR A 75 4.77 -6.04 16.10
CA TYR A 75 4.62 -4.73 15.47
C TYR A 75 3.89 -4.79 14.13
N MET A 76 4.16 -5.81 13.30
CA MET A 76 3.50 -5.99 12.01
C MET A 76 2.01 -6.24 12.16
N ASP A 77 1.60 -7.06 13.14
CA ASP A 77 0.18 -7.32 13.41
C ASP A 77 -0.53 -6.06 13.89
N ARG A 78 0.07 -5.33 14.86
CA ARG A 78 -0.46 -4.04 15.33
C ARG A 78 -0.59 -3.01 14.21
N LEU A 79 0.43 -2.86 13.34
CA LEU A 79 0.39 -1.94 12.20
C LEU A 79 -0.65 -2.36 11.16
N GLY A 80 -0.81 -3.67 10.93
CA GLY A 80 -1.86 -4.22 10.07
C GLY A 80 -3.25 -3.83 10.56
N TRP A 81 -3.56 -4.15 11.81
CA TRP A 81 -4.85 -3.80 12.43
C TRP A 81 -5.08 -2.30 12.55
N ALA A 82 -4.05 -1.53 12.89
CA ALA A 82 -4.14 -0.06 12.92
C ALA A 82 -4.50 0.51 11.54
N THR A 83 -3.90 -0.02 10.46
CA THR A 83 -4.22 0.42 9.10
C THR A 83 -5.66 0.06 8.72
N VAL A 84 -6.13 -1.15 9.05
CA VAL A 84 -7.53 -1.55 8.81
C VAL A 84 -8.48 -0.64 9.58
N ALA A 85 -8.21 -0.37 10.86
CA ALA A 85 -9.01 0.53 11.68
C ALA A 85 -9.06 1.95 11.10
N LEU A 86 -7.92 2.50 10.67
CA LEU A 86 -7.85 3.81 10.02
C LEU A 86 -8.69 3.89 8.75
N VAL A 87 -8.65 2.85 7.91
CA VAL A 87 -9.46 2.78 6.68
C VAL A 87 -10.95 2.74 7.02
N VAL A 88 -11.35 1.93 8.00
CA VAL A 88 -12.75 1.82 8.43
C VAL A 88 -13.26 3.15 9.01
N ILE A 89 -12.48 3.80 9.87
CA ILE A 89 -12.82 5.10 10.46
C ILE A 89 -12.93 6.18 9.38
N GLY A 90 -11.94 6.25 8.48
CA GLY A 90 -11.94 7.20 7.37
C GLY A 90 -13.15 7.02 6.44
N ALA A 91 -13.49 5.78 6.11
CA ALA A 91 -14.68 5.46 5.32
C ALA A 91 -15.99 5.84 6.06
N GLY A 92 -16.06 5.61 7.37
CA GLY A 92 -17.19 5.99 8.22
C GLY A 92 -17.40 7.51 8.27
N ILE A 93 -16.33 8.27 8.48
CA ILE A 93 -16.35 9.75 8.48
C ILE A 93 -16.80 10.26 7.12
N TYR A 94 -16.23 9.74 6.02
CA TYR A 94 -16.61 10.12 4.66
C TYR A 94 -18.10 9.91 4.41
N LYS A 95 -18.66 8.77 4.87
CA LYS A 95 -20.09 8.49 4.75
C LYS A 95 -20.96 9.46 5.56
N LEU A 96 -20.55 9.80 6.78
CA LEU A 96 -21.26 10.77 7.63
C LEU A 96 -21.24 12.20 7.07
N PHE A 97 -20.15 12.61 6.43
CA PHE A 97 -20.06 13.90 5.74
C PHE A 97 -20.93 13.95 4.48
N MET A 98 -20.91 12.89 3.65
CA MET A 98 -21.74 12.80 2.43
C MET A 98 -23.24 12.67 2.72
N GLN A 99 -23.64 12.22 3.92
CA GLN A 99 -25.05 12.11 4.29
C GLN A 99 -25.65 13.45 4.77
N GLN A 100 -24.81 14.43 5.11
CA GLN A 100 -25.24 15.77 5.56
C GLN A 100 -25.20 16.84 4.46
N ALA A 101 -24.64 16.52 3.29
CA ALA A 101 -24.61 17.37 2.09
C ALA A 101 -25.68 16.93 1.07
#